data_AF-A0A7Y2C8C4-F1
#
_entry.id   AF-A0A7Y2C8C4-F1
#
_cell.length_a   1.000
_cell.length_b   1.000
_cell.length_c   1.000
_cell.angle_alpha   90.00
_cell.angle_beta   90.00
_cell.angle_gamma   90.00
#
_symmetry.space_group_name_H-M   'P 1'
#
loop_
_entity.id
_entity.type
_entity.pdbx_description
1 polymer ?
#
loop_
_entity_poly.entity_id
_entity_poly.type
_entity_poly.pdbx_seq_one_letter_code
_entity_poly.pdbx_strand_id
1 'polypeptide(L)'
;MPIIFDKLSAAVVGAVVFLLLFGLQIRVQGGRIEDSLVYNAKQQTLAFADMVERDLANTGYLSVPGDDVIISHSSSTYDSTTVTSLFEFWGLGDTGIRSKIRYAAVQIDSAYVVDKMVPAFQIERYEDDGFGWNMTGASSAQITEFTIQLLDENNNVAIPSNARQIRVRIGNAVAVNPMSTSTEHKSTLAGREMKWGITIAPRGLSLQGYQG
;
A
#
# COMPACT_ATOMS: atom_id res chain seq x y z
N MET A 1 -2.32 -67.49 13.44
CA MET A 1 -3.24 -66.37 13.18
C MET A 1 -2.93 -65.02 13.89
N PRO A 2 -2.11 -64.90 14.97
CA PRO A 2 -1.88 -63.58 15.59
C PRO A 2 -0.96 -62.66 14.78
N ILE A 3 -0.05 -63.22 13.97
CA ILE A 3 0.94 -62.45 13.18
C ILE A 3 0.28 -61.56 12.13
N ILE A 4 -0.86 -61.98 11.56
CA ILE A 4 -1.57 -61.19 10.53
C ILE A 4 -2.27 -59.99 11.17
N PHE A 5 -2.87 -60.16 12.36
CA PHE A 5 -3.49 -59.07 13.12
C PHE A 5 -2.47 -58.06 13.67
N ASP A 6 -1.29 -58.53 14.08
CA ASP A 6 -0.18 -57.64 14.47
C ASP A 6 0.33 -56.79 13.31
N LYS A 7 0.48 -57.39 12.12
CA LYS A 7 0.89 -56.64 10.93
C LYS A 7 -0.18 -55.65 10.46
N LEU A 8 -1.47 -56.01 10.59
CA LEU A 8 -2.57 -55.12 10.24
C LEU A 8 -2.67 -53.92 11.19
N SER A 9 -2.54 -54.15 12.50
CA SER A 9 -2.56 -53.08 13.50
C SER A 9 -1.35 -52.15 13.37
N ALA A 10 -0.15 -52.69 13.10
CA ALA A 10 1.04 -51.89 12.80
C ALA A 10 0.87 -51.02 11.54
N ALA A 11 0.23 -51.55 10.49
CA ALA A 11 -0.06 -50.79 9.28
C ALA A 11 -1.08 -49.65 9.53
N VAL A 12 -2.11 -49.90 10.33
CA VAL A 12 -3.09 -48.88 10.72
C VAL A 12 -2.44 -47.78 11.55
N VAL A 13 -1.62 -48.14 12.55
CA VAL A 13 -0.88 -47.16 13.36
C VAL A 13 0.10 -46.36 12.49
N GLY A 14 0.82 -47.02 11.58
CA GLY A 14 1.71 -46.36 10.62
C GLY A 14 0.99 -45.37 9.71
N ALA A 15 -0.20 -45.73 9.20
CA ALA A 15 -1.03 -44.85 8.38
C ALA A 15 -1.52 -43.63 9.17
N VAL A 16 -1.94 -43.81 10.43
CA VAL A 16 -2.36 -42.70 11.30
C VAL A 16 -1.19 -41.76 11.58
N VAL A 17 -0.01 -42.29 11.92
CA VAL A 17 1.20 -41.47 12.14
C VAL A 17 1.58 -40.72 10.86
N PHE A 18 1.51 -41.37 9.70
CA PHE A 18 1.78 -40.74 8.41
C PHE A 18 0.80 -39.59 8.13
N LEU A 19 -0.49 -39.78 8.36
CA LEU A 19 -1.50 -38.72 8.20
C LEU A 19 -1.27 -37.54 9.16
N LEU A 20 -0.86 -37.81 10.40
CA LEU A 20 -0.52 -36.76 11.38
C LEU A 20 0.71 -35.96 10.93
N LEU A 21 1.76 -36.64 10.49
CA LEU A 21 2.97 -35.99 9.97
C LEU A 21 2.69 -35.19 8.71
N PHE A 22 1.87 -35.72 7.80
CA PHE A 22 1.46 -35.02 6.59
C PHE A 22 0.65 -33.75 6.93
N GLY A 23 -0.27 -33.83 7.88
CA GLY A 23 -1.02 -32.67 8.38
C GLY A 23 -0.13 -31.59 9.01
N LEU A 24 0.88 -32.00 9.80
CA LEU A 24 1.89 -31.07 10.33
C LEU A 24 2.70 -30.41 9.22
N GLN A 25 3.10 -31.17 8.19
CA GLN A 25 3.89 -30.65 7.08
C GLN A 25 3.11 -29.61 6.26
N ILE A 26 1.82 -29.84 6.01
CA ILE A 26 0.93 -28.87 5.37
C ILE A 26 0.85 -27.58 6.20
N ARG A 27 0.68 -27.70 7.52
CA ARG A 27 0.59 -26.54 8.42
C ARG A 27 1.88 -25.70 8.42
N VAL A 28 3.04 -26.37 8.45
CA VAL A 28 4.35 -25.69 8.39
C VAL A 28 4.57 -25.01 7.05
N GLN A 29 4.17 -25.63 5.94
CA GLN A 29 4.23 -25.00 4.61
C GLN A 29 3.31 -23.77 4.54
N GLY A 30 2.10 -23.86 5.09
CA GLY A 30 1.16 -22.72 5.18
C GLY A 30 1.78 -21.52 5.89
N GLY A 31 2.35 -21.71 7.09
CA GLY A 31 2.98 -20.61 7.83
C GLY A 31 4.17 -19.98 7.10
N ARG A 32 5.00 -20.78 6.41
CA ARG A 32 6.12 -20.24 5.61
C ARG A 32 5.65 -19.39 4.42
N ILE A 33 4.55 -19.79 3.78
CA ILE A 33 3.94 -19.02 2.69
C ILE A 33 3.41 -17.69 3.21
N GLU A 34 2.74 -17.70 4.37
CA GLU A 34 2.21 -16.50 5.01
C GLU A 34 3.32 -15.50 5.36
N ASP A 35 4.40 -15.95 6.01
CA ASP A 35 5.54 -15.09 6.34
C ASP A 35 6.18 -14.46 5.09
N SER A 36 6.32 -15.25 4.02
CA SER A 36 6.87 -14.77 2.74
C SER A 36 5.96 -13.73 2.09
N LEU A 37 4.65 -13.95 2.09
CA LEU A 37 3.67 -12.99 1.55
C LEU A 37 3.68 -11.67 2.31
N VAL A 38 3.70 -11.71 3.65
CA VAL A 38 3.78 -10.52 4.50
C VAL A 38 5.10 -9.77 4.27
N TYR A 39 6.22 -10.49 4.17
CA TYR A 39 7.51 -9.88 3.88
C TYR A 39 7.52 -9.18 2.51
N ASN A 40 7.00 -9.82 1.47
CA ASN A 40 6.92 -9.24 0.13
C ASN A 40 6.01 -8.01 0.08
N ALA A 41 4.84 -8.08 0.72
CA ALA A 41 3.93 -6.93 0.82
C ALA A 41 4.62 -5.74 1.50
N LYS A 42 5.34 -5.99 2.60
CA LYS A 42 6.12 -4.96 3.31
C LYS A 42 7.20 -4.34 2.42
N GLN A 43 7.98 -5.15 1.71
CA GLN A 43 9.04 -4.66 0.82
C GLN A 43 8.48 -3.81 -0.33
N GLN A 44 7.37 -4.25 -0.94
CA GLN A 44 6.69 -3.47 -1.98
C GLN A 44 6.14 -2.14 -1.45
N THR A 45 5.54 -2.14 -0.25
CA THR A 45 5.05 -0.90 0.36
C THR A 45 6.19 0.05 0.72
N LEU A 46 7.35 -0.45 1.18
CA LEU A 46 8.53 0.40 1.42
C LEU A 46 9.09 0.98 0.11
N ALA A 47 9.23 0.17 -0.94
CA ALA A 47 9.69 0.66 -2.24
C ALA A 47 8.74 1.72 -2.82
N PHE A 48 7.43 1.53 -2.65
CA PHE A 48 6.42 2.51 -3.02
C PHE A 48 6.52 3.79 -2.17
N ALA A 49 6.71 3.66 -0.86
CA ALA A 49 6.91 4.79 0.04
C ALA A 49 8.15 5.62 -0.35
N ASP A 50 9.26 4.97 -0.67
CA ASP A 50 10.49 5.63 -1.14
C ASP A 50 10.29 6.34 -2.49
N MET A 51 9.44 5.81 -3.36
CA MET A 51 9.06 6.46 -4.61
C MET A 51 8.20 7.71 -4.34
N VAL A 52 7.18 7.59 -3.50
CA VAL A 52 6.32 8.72 -3.08
C VAL A 52 7.17 9.81 -2.44
N GLU A 53 8.07 9.46 -1.52
CA GLU A 53 8.95 10.42 -0.87
C GLU A 53 9.82 11.19 -1.88
N ARG A 54 10.42 10.48 -2.86
CA ARG A 54 11.22 11.12 -3.91
C ARG A 54 10.40 12.05 -4.79
N ASP A 55 9.21 11.65 -5.22
CA ASP A 55 8.36 12.51 -6.04
C ASP A 55 7.90 13.76 -5.27
N LEU A 56 7.53 13.58 -3.99
CA LEU A 56 7.09 14.68 -3.15
C LEU A 56 8.23 15.65 -2.81
N ALA A 57 9.44 15.14 -2.59
CA ALA A 57 10.62 15.99 -2.43
C ALA A 57 10.88 16.86 -3.67
N ASN A 58 10.55 16.34 -4.86
CA ASN A 58 10.65 17.03 -6.13
C ASN A 58 9.38 17.78 -6.55
N THR A 59 8.39 17.91 -5.66
CA THR A 59 7.18 18.69 -5.95
C THR A 59 7.53 20.15 -6.21
N GLY A 60 7.01 20.66 -7.33
CA GLY A 60 7.28 21.99 -7.87
C GLY A 60 8.71 22.18 -8.37
N TYR A 61 9.35 21.10 -8.84
CA TYR A 61 10.61 21.19 -9.57
C TYR A 61 10.46 22.13 -10.77
N LEU A 62 11.35 23.14 -10.85
CA LEU A 62 11.33 24.22 -11.85
C LEU A 62 10.01 25.02 -11.91
N SER A 63 9.21 25.01 -10.84
CA SER A 63 8.03 25.87 -10.75
C SER A 63 8.41 27.34 -10.60
N VAL A 64 7.67 28.19 -11.30
CA VAL A 64 7.81 29.65 -11.23
C VAL A 64 6.84 30.20 -10.17
N PRO A 65 7.14 31.31 -9.48
CA PRO A 65 6.17 31.94 -8.57
C PRO A 65 4.83 32.19 -9.26
N GLY A 66 3.74 31.68 -8.68
CA GLY A 66 2.39 31.78 -9.24
C GLY A 66 1.92 30.54 -10.03
N ASP A 67 2.79 29.56 -10.29
CA ASP A 67 2.36 28.27 -10.83
C ASP A 67 1.55 27.49 -9.77
N ASP A 68 0.42 26.92 -10.19
CA ASP A 68 -0.30 25.91 -9.39
C ASP A 68 0.52 24.61 -9.39
N VAL A 69 1.31 24.42 -8.33
CA VAL A 69 2.17 23.25 -8.16
C VAL A 69 1.34 21.98 -7.92
N ILE A 70 0.29 22.09 -7.13
CA ILE A 70 -0.68 21.01 -6.90
C ILE A 70 -1.87 21.25 -7.82
N ILE A 71 -2.12 20.29 -8.71
CA ILE A 71 -3.13 20.37 -9.76
C ILE A 71 -4.49 19.88 -9.23
N SER A 72 -4.49 18.77 -8.50
CA SER A 72 -5.72 18.16 -8.00
C SER A 72 -5.46 17.38 -6.71
N HIS A 73 -6.42 17.42 -5.80
CA HIS A 73 -6.43 16.63 -4.58
C HIS A 73 -7.86 16.27 -4.24
N SER A 74 -8.14 14.97 -4.14
CA SER A 74 -9.44 14.47 -3.71
C SER A 74 -9.28 13.26 -2.81
N SER A 75 -10.20 13.17 -1.84
CA SER A 75 -10.27 12.07 -0.89
C SER A 75 -11.69 11.55 -0.80
N SER A 76 -11.81 10.24 -0.61
CA SER A 76 -13.04 9.53 -0.35
C SER A 76 -12.98 8.92 1.04
N THR A 77 -14.09 8.92 1.77
CA THR A 77 -14.15 8.33 3.11
C THR A 77 -14.97 7.05 3.08
N TYR A 78 -14.39 5.96 3.57
CA TYR A 78 -15.00 4.63 3.66
C TYR A 78 -15.05 4.20 5.12
N ASP A 79 -16.24 4.09 5.70
CA ASP A 79 -16.48 3.64 7.08
C ASP A 79 -15.43 4.16 8.09
N SER A 80 -15.27 5.49 8.16
CA SER A 80 -14.29 6.25 8.98
C SER A 80 -12.82 6.32 8.52
N THR A 81 -12.45 5.62 7.44
CA THR A 81 -11.10 5.70 6.85
C THR A 81 -11.08 6.65 5.66
N THR A 82 -10.20 7.66 5.67
CA THR A 82 -10.04 8.58 4.55
C THR A 82 -8.95 8.10 3.60
N VAL A 83 -9.32 7.85 2.35
CA VAL A 83 -8.42 7.44 1.28
C VAL A 83 -8.31 8.57 0.25
N THR A 84 -7.11 9.00 -0.09
CA THR A 84 -6.85 9.90 -1.21
C THR A 84 -7.10 9.15 -2.50
N SER A 85 -8.16 9.51 -3.21
CA SER A 85 -8.58 8.87 -4.45
C SER A 85 -7.79 9.41 -5.65
N LEU A 86 -7.43 10.70 -5.62
CA LEU A 86 -6.60 11.34 -6.63
C LEU A 86 -5.69 12.39 -6.01
N PHE A 87 -4.43 12.41 -6.42
CA PHE A 87 -3.50 13.49 -6.13
C PHE A 87 -2.62 13.75 -7.34
N GLU A 88 -2.64 14.99 -7.84
CA GLU A 88 -1.91 15.41 -9.03
C GLU A 88 -1.07 16.64 -8.72
N PHE A 89 0.18 16.65 -9.17
CA PHE A 89 1.10 17.75 -8.98
C PHE A 89 2.16 17.78 -10.07
N TRP A 90 2.82 18.94 -10.20
CA TRP A 90 4.02 19.08 -11.03
C TRP A 90 5.26 18.67 -10.25
N GLY A 91 6.12 17.85 -10.85
CA GLY A 91 7.38 17.42 -10.25
C GLY A 91 8.43 17.05 -11.29
N LEU A 92 9.54 16.50 -10.80
CA LEU A 92 10.56 15.88 -11.64
C LEU A 92 10.10 14.46 -11.99
N GLY A 93 9.84 14.21 -13.28
CA GLY A 93 9.49 12.89 -13.79
C GLY A 93 10.69 11.94 -13.89
N ASP A 94 10.44 10.68 -14.21
CA ASP A 94 11.50 9.64 -14.27
C ASP A 94 12.47 9.89 -15.44
N THR A 95 12.01 10.63 -16.45
CA THR A 95 12.77 11.10 -17.61
C THR A 95 13.70 12.29 -17.31
N GLY A 96 13.63 12.85 -16.10
CA GLY A 96 14.44 13.99 -15.68
C GLY A 96 13.94 15.35 -16.17
N ILE A 97 12.76 15.39 -16.80
CA ILE A 97 12.06 16.62 -17.17
C ILE A 97 10.91 16.93 -16.20
N ARG A 98 10.40 18.16 -16.24
CA ARG A 98 9.22 18.55 -15.46
C ARG A 98 7.99 17.86 -16.06
N SER A 99 7.33 17.01 -15.28
CA SER A 99 6.17 16.21 -15.69
C SER A 99 5.02 16.38 -14.70
N LYS A 100 3.80 16.04 -15.11
CA LYS A 100 2.69 15.88 -14.16
C LYS A 100 2.75 14.47 -13.58
N ILE A 101 2.67 14.37 -12.26
CA ILE A 101 2.63 13.11 -11.55
C ILE A 101 1.24 12.97 -10.94
N ARG A 102 0.63 11.80 -11.12
CA ARG A 102 -0.69 11.46 -10.58
C ARG A 102 -0.57 10.20 -9.74
N TYR A 103 -1.12 10.25 -8.54
CA TYR A 103 -1.45 9.09 -7.73
C TYR A 103 -2.95 8.87 -7.75
N ALA A 104 -3.39 7.66 -8.10
CA ALA A 104 -4.79 7.27 -8.11
C ALA A 104 -5.00 6.01 -7.28
N ALA A 105 -6.01 6.02 -6.41
CA ALA A 105 -6.42 4.82 -5.68
C ALA A 105 -7.45 4.05 -6.50
N VAL A 106 -7.08 2.84 -6.93
CA VAL A 106 -7.97 1.91 -7.62
C VAL A 106 -8.39 0.84 -6.63
N GLN A 107 -9.70 0.72 -6.39
CA GLN A 107 -10.22 -0.36 -5.57
C GLN A 107 -10.10 -1.66 -6.36
N ILE A 108 -9.41 -2.65 -5.80
CA ILE A 108 -9.22 -3.94 -6.48
C ILE A 108 -9.90 -5.10 -5.75
N ASP A 109 -10.12 -4.98 -4.44
CA ASP A 109 -10.74 -6.02 -3.63
C ASP A 109 -11.28 -5.44 -2.30
N SER A 110 -11.56 -6.33 -1.36
CA SER A 110 -11.87 -6.06 0.03
C SER A 110 -11.03 -6.98 0.92
N ALA A 111 -10.53 -6.43 2.02
CA ALA A 111 -9.74 -7.15 3.01
C ALA A 111 -10.51 -7.24 4.33
N TYR A 112 -10.36 -8.35 5.05
CA TYR A 112 -10.88 -8.47 6.41
C TYR A 112 -9.82 -7.97 7.39
N VAL A 113 -10.10 -6.87 8.09
CA VAL A 113 -9.22 -6.23 9.08
C VAL A 113 -10.01 -6.06 10.36
N VAL A 114 -9.55 -6.67 11.47
CA VAL A 114 -10.13 -6.55 12.82
C VAL A 114 -11.67 -6.66 12.79
N ASP A 115 -12.16 -7.84 12.40
CA ASP A 115 -13.58 -8.20 12.34
C ASP A 115 -14.45 -7.36 11.38
N LYS A 116 -13.83 -6.61 10.46
CA LYS A 116 -14.53 -5.80 9.45
C LYS A 116 -14.00 -6.03 8.05
N MET A 117 -14.90 -6.04 7.07
CA MET A 117 -14.54 -5.95 5.66
C MET A 117 -14.26 -4.49 5.30
N VAL A 118 -13.03 -4.19 4.92
CA VAL A 118 -12.60 -2.86 4.45
C VAL A 118 -12.20 -2.94 2.98
N PRO A 119 -12.43 -1.89 2.17
CA PRO A 119 -11.96 -1.88 0.79
C PRO A 119 -10.44 -1.91 0.73
N ALA A 120 -9.90 -2.67 -0.22
CA ALA A 120 -8.48 -2.75 -0.48
C ALA A 120 -8.18 -2.05 -1.81
N PHE A 121 -7.17 -1.18 -1.79
CA PHE A 121 -6.78 -0.36 -2.93
C PHE A 121 -5.37 -0.70 -3.39
N GLN A 122 -5.18 -0.60 -4.70
CA GLN A 122 -3.87 -0.43 -5.30
C GLN A 122 -3.70 1.05 -5.63
N ILE A 123 -2.59 1.64 -5.20
CA ILE A 123 -2.26 3.02 -5.54
C ILE A 123 -1.38 2.99 -6.78
N GLU A 124 -1.88 3.55 -7.86
CA GLU A 124 -1.19 3.61 -9.14
C GLU A 124 -0.56 4.99 -9.32
N ARG A 125 0.69 5.00 -9.78
CA ARG A 125 1.44 6.20 -10.16
C ARG A 125 1.43 6.32 -11.68
N TYR A 126 1.01 7.48 -12.15
CA TYR A 126 1.04 7.87 -13.55
C TYR A 126 1.93 9.10 -13.74
N GLU A 127 2.61 9.14 -14.88
CA GLU A 127 3.38 10.30 -15.34
C GLU A 127 2.85 10.76 -16.70
N ASP A 128 2.68 12.08 -16.86
CA ASP A 128 2.43 12.72 -18.16
C ASP A 128 3.63 13.59 -18.53
N ASP A 129 4.38 13.12 -19.52
CA ASP A 129 5.57 13.74 -20.11
C ASP A 129 5.24 14.62 -21.33
N GLY A 130 3.95 14.90 -21.55
CA GLY A 130 3.44 15.68 -22.68
C GLY A 130 2.82 14.83 -23.79
N PHE A 131 2.93 13.49 -23.71
CA PHE A 131 2.30 12.57 -24.65
C PHE A 131 1.08 11.83 -24.07
N GLY A 132 0.69 12.15 -22.83
CA GLY A 132 -0.43 11.54 -22.13
C GLY A 132 0.00 10.76 -20.89
N TRP A 133 -0.99 10.26 -20.14
CA TRP A 133 -0.75 9.55 -18.88
C TRP A 133 -0.27 8.13 -19.11
N ASN A 134 0.94 7.84 -18.64
CA ASN A 134 1.54 6.51 -18.65
C ASN A 134 1.68 5.98 -17.22
N MET A 135 1.31 4.73 -16.99
CA MET A 135 1.49 4.09 -15.68
C MET A 135 2.97 3.74 -15.49
N THR A 136 3.60 4.31 -14.47
CA THR A 136 5.05 4.20 -14.22
C THR A 136 5.37 3.50 -12.90
N GLY A 137 4.39 3.37 -12.00
CA GLY A 137 4.56 2.65 -10.75
C GLY A 137 3.24 2.25 -10.11
N ALA A 138 3.30 1.34 -9.14
CA ALA A 138 2.15 0.97 -8.33
C ALA A 138 2.58 0.50 -6.94
N SER A 139 1.69 0.64 -5.98
CA SER A 139 1.84 0.02 -4.67
C SER A 139 1.59 -1.50 -4.75
N SER A 140 1.84 -2.18 -3.63
CA SER A 140 1.26 -3.49 -3.41
C SER A 140 -0.27 -3.41 -3.53
N ALA A 141 -0.88 -4.49 -4.00
CA ALA A 141 -2.29 -4.55 -4.38
C ALA A 141 -3.28 -4.36 -3.20
N GLN A 142 -2.83 -4.18 -1.96
CA GLN A 142 -3.70 -4.35 -0.79
C GLN A 142 -3.39 -3.34 0.31
N ILE A 143 -3.54 -2.05 0.00
CA ILE A 143 -3.47 -0.96 0.98
C ILE A 143 -4.90 -0.58 1.37
N THR A 144 -5.21 -0.54 2.67
CA THR A 144 -6.55 -0.13 3.13
C THR A 144 -6.61 1.34 3.53
N GLU A 145 -5.47 1.96 3.85
CA GLU A 145 -5.38 3.38 4.19
C GLU A 145 -4.26 4.04 3.39
N PHE A 146 -4.61 5.03 2.58
CA PHE A 146 -3.66 5.89 1.88
C PHE A 146 -4.17 7.31 1.95
N THR A 147 -3.50 8.19 2.69
CA THR A 147 -3.94 9.57 2.85
C THR A 147 -2.79 10.51 2.54
N ILE A 148 -3.06 11.45 1.64
CA ILE A 148 -2.25 12.63 1.40
C ILE A 148 -3.01 13.81 1.98
N GLN A 149 -2.41 14.52 2.92
CA GLN A 149 -2.94 15.75 3.51
C GLN A 149 -2.05 16.91 3.11
N LEU A 150 -2.68 17.96 2.61
CA LEU A 150 -2.03 19.24 2.36
C LEU A 150 -2.13 20.08 3.62
N LEU A 151 -1.01 20.64 4.07
CA LEU A 151 -0.93 21.39 5.31
C LEU A 151 -0.37 22.80 5.07
N ASP A 152 -0.86 23.77 5.84
CA ASP A 152 -0.29 25.13 5.89
C ASP A 152 0.98 25.19 6.76
N GLU A 153 1.52 26.40 6.95
CA GLU A 153 2.72 26.65 7.79
C GLU A 153 2.49 26.30 9.27
N ASN A 154 1.23 26.24 9.70
CA ASN A 154 0.80 25.98 11.07
C ASN A 154 0.35 24.52 11.28
N ASN A 155 0.59 23.61 10.33
CA ASN A 155 0.16 22.21 10.32
C ASN A 155 -1.37 21.98 10.26
N ASN A 156 -2.16 22.97 9.85
CA ASN A 156 -3.59 22.80 9.61
C ASN A 156 -3.85 22.30 8.20
N VAL A 157 -4.94 21.54 8.01
CA VAL A 157 -5.35 21.10 6.66
C VAL A 157 -5.65 22.32 5.80
N ALA A 158 -5.00 22.38 4.64
CA ALA A 158 -5.07 23.49 3.71
C ALA A 158 -5.61 23.05 2.35
N ILE A 159 -6.16 24.01 1.61
CA ILE A 159 -6.44 23.84 0.19
C ILE A 159 -5.13 23.92 -0.63
N PRO A 160 -5.08 23.37 -1.86
CA PRO A 160 -3.88 23.34 -2.69
C PRO A 160 -3.09 24.65 -2.78
N SER A 161 -3.77 25.78 -2.96
CA SER A 161 -3.14 27.11 -3.10
C SER A 161 -2.45 27.63 -1.83
N ASN A 162 -2.82 27.12 -0.66
CA ASN A 162 -2.27 27.49 0.64
C ASN A 162 -1.36 26.39 1.23
N ALA A 163 -1.19 25.28 0.51
CA ALA A 163 -0.36 24.18 0.96
C ALA A 163 1.11 24.60 1.00
N ARG A 164 1.78 24.21 2.08
CA ARG A 164 3.21 24.44 2.35
C ARG A 164 3.93 23.15 2.70
N GLN A 165 3.19 22.20 3.24
CA GLN A 165 3.67 20.88 3.56
C GLN A 165 2.71 19.84 3.03
N ILE A 166 3.24 18.65 2.74
CA ILE A 166 2.48 17.48 2.33
C ILE A 166 2.76 16.39 3.36
N ARG A 167 1.71 15.89 4.00
CA ARG A 167 1.77 14.73 4.89
C ARG A 167 1.18 13.53 4.18
N VAL A 168 1.96 12.46 4.05
CA VAL A 168 1.48 11.18 3.53
C VAL A 168 1.45 10.16 4.64
N ARG A 169 0.40 9.35 4.65
CA ARG A 169 0.25 8.17 5.50
C ARG A 169 -0.19 7.00 4.64
N ILE A 170 0.52 5.89 4.80
CA ILE A 170 0.15 4.58 4.27
C ILE A 170 -0.10 3.70 5.50
N GLY A 171 -1.31 3.19 5.63
CA GLY A 171 -1.71 2.28 6.70
C GLY A 171 -2.18 0.95 6.14
N ASN A 172 -1.88 -0.11 6.90
CA ASN A 172 -2.46 -1.45 6.76
C ASN A 172 -2.31 -2.04 5.35
N ALA A 173 -1.07 -2.43 5.02
CA ALA A 173 -0.82 -3.37 3.93
C ALA A 173 -1.29 -4.77 4.36
N VAL A 174 -2.28 -5.31 3.66
CA VAL A 174 -2.80 -6.66 3.90
C VAL A 174 -2.11 -7.62 2.94
N ALA A 175 -1.73 -8.81 3.43
CA ALA A 175 -1.25 -9.90 2.58
C ALA A 175 -2.34 -10.97 2.53
N VAL A 176 -2.84 -11.31 1.34
CA VAL A 176 -3.83 -12.39 1.18
C VAL A 176 -3.12 -13.70 0.79
N ASN A 177 -3.38 -14.78 1.54
CA ASN A 177 -2.95 -16.12 1.18
C ASN A 177 -3.93 -16.74 0.18
N PRO A 178 -3.52 -16.98 -1.09
CA PRO A 178 -4.39 -17.56 -2.11
C PRO A 178 -4.79 -19.02 -1.82
N MET A 179 -4.10 -19.70 -0.90
CA MET A 179 -4.43 -21.07 -0.47
C MET A 179 -5.45 -21.13 0.68
N SER A 180 -5.85 -20.00 1.24
CA SER A 180 -6.86 -19.94 2.31
C SER A 180 -8.27 -20.13 1.72
N THR A 181 -8.72 -21.37 1.64
CA THR A 181 -10.08 -21.72 1.17
C THR A 181 -11.16 -21.59 2.25
N SER A 182 -10.80 -21.40 3.52
CA SER A 182 -11.78 -21.19 4.60
C SER A 182 -11.93 -19.71 4.95
N THR A 183 -13.18 -19.29 5.16
CA THR A 183 -13.54 -17.95 5.64
C THR A 183 -12.87 -17.63 6.99
N GLU A 184 -12.56 -18.66 7.78
CA GLU A 184 -11.87 -18.56 9.07
C GLU A 184 -10.33 -18.47 8.97
N HIS A 185 -9.70 -18.89 7.87
CA HIS A 185 -8.25 -18.66 7.67
C HIS A 185 -7.96 -17.37 6.90
N LYS A 186 -8.94 -16.84 6.16
CA LYS A 186 -8.87 -15.48 5.60
C LYS A 186 -8.73 -14.42 6.70
N SER A 187 -9.20 -14.72 7.91
CA SER A 187 -9.12 -13.81 9.06
C SER A 187 -7.76 -13.85 9.80
N THR A 188 -6.95 -14.90 9.67
CA THR A 188 -5.69 -15.02 10.44
C THR A 188 -4.50 -14.29 9.83
N LEU A 189 -4.58 -13.88 8.56
CA LEU A 189 -3.67 -12.88 7.98
C LEU A 189 -4.10 -11.45 8.29
N ALA A 190 -5.02 -11.27 9.26
CA ALA A 190 -5.36 -9.98 9.85
C ALA A 190 -4.09 -9.15 10.05
N GLY A 191 -4.09 -8.01 9.37
CA GLY A 191 -2.92 -7.21 9.05
C GLY A 191 -1.90 -7.12 10.17
N ARG A 192 -0.66 -7.52 9.89
CA ARG A 192 0.46 -6.85 10.54
C ARG A 192 0.40 -5.40 10.10
N GLU A 193 -0.11 -4.54 10.98
CA GLU A 193 -0.24 -3.11 10.72
C GLU A 193 1.12 -2.54 10.30
N MET A 194 1.30 -2.36 9.00
CA MET A 194 2.39 -1.55 8.49
C MET A 194 1.88 -0.13 8.40
N LYS A 195 2.44 0.74 9.25
CA LYS A 195 2.19 2.17 9.21
C LYS A 195 3.47 2.84 8.75
N TRP A 196 3.39 3.54 7.64
CA TRP A 196 4.43 4.45 7.18
C TRP A 196 3.81 5.82 7.01
N GLY A 197 4.56 6.87 7.33
CA GLY A 197 4.13 8.21 7.05
C GLY A 197 5.26 9.19 7.15
N ILE A 198 5.16 10.24 6.35
CA ILE A 198 6.14 11.31 6.26
C ILE A 198 5.42 12.64 6.13
N THR A 199 6.05 13.71 6.62
CA THR A 199 5.64 15.09 6.32
C THR A 199 6.82 15.78 5.67
N ILE A 200 6.61 16.32 4.48
CA ILE A 200 7.63 16.97 3.66
C ILE A 200 7.19 18.41 3.40
N ALA A 201 8.13 19.34 3.37
CA ALA A 201 7.92 20.72 2.93
C ALA A 201 8.68 20.93 1.61
N PRO A 202 8.08 20.60 0.44
CA PRO A 202 8.73 20.75 -0.84
C PRO A 202 9.04 22.22 -1.13
N ARG A 203 10.24 22.49 -1.65
CA ARG A 203 10.66 23.86 -1.98
C ARG A 203 9.68 24.55 -2.93
N GLY A 204 9.11 23.80 -3.88
CA GLY A 204 8.13 24.31 -4.83
C GLY A 204 6.87 24.88 -4.18
N LEU A 205 6.46 24.40 -3.00
CA LEU A 205 5.29 24.90 -2.27
C LEU A 205 5.57 26.15 -1.43
N SER A 206 6.84 26.40 -1.09
CA SER A 206 7.26 27.55 -0.28
C SER A 206 7.39 28.87 -1.05
N LEU A 207 7.23 28.87 -2.38
CA LEU A 207 7.54 30.03 -3.24
C LEU A 207 6.47 31.14 -3.30
N GLN A 208 5.44 31.09 -2.46
CA GLN A 208 4.61 32.29 -2.21
C GLN A 208 5.39 33.26 -1.30
N GLY A 209 6.30 34.05 -1.88
CA GLY A 209 6.89 35.16 -1.12
C GLY A 209 8.22 35.78 -1.54
N TYR A 210 8.78 35.53 -2.73
CA TYR A 210 9.82 36.45 -3.25
C TYR A 210 9.13 37.69 -3.87
N GLN A 211 8.50 38.50 -3.02
CA GLN A 211 8.27 39.90 -3.37
C GLN A 211 9.61 40.61 -3.15
N GLY A 212 10.24 41.01 -4.27
CA GLY A 212 11.26 42.05 -4.24
C GLY A 212 10.67 43.40 -3.84
#